data_AF-A0AAN7GFV7-F1
#
_entry.id   AF-A0AAN7GFV7-F1
#
_cell.length_a   1.000
_cell.length_b   1.000
_cell.length_c   1.000
_cell.angle_alpha   90.00
_cell.angle_beta   90.00
_cell.angle_gamma   90.00
#
_symmetry.space_group_name_H-M   'P 1'
#
loop_
_entity.id
_entity.type
_entity.pdbx_description
1 polymer ?
#
loop_
_entity_poly.entity_id
_entity_poly.type
_entity_poly.pdbx_seq_one_letter_code
_entity_poly.pdbx_strand_id
1 'polypeptide(L)'
;MILGRIEWANLWAGVGPHWIWHRKDEPHLQEQAAPWGLLKRKQTTCHPAFHDKLSTFWAVKSKIQVPGEVTTSGGPGTSFQFALSFVDQLFGESIDREIGQLLLMEAADKNPKTEEFNKIEWSIDHTPCALIPITNGCEEIEVVSASQGTKVIADKLITNTSDTVPDLIILPGGTACSAAEVRVLKKLLKEQDSGGRIYGVIFTPLLHVLSNSCSIQDNRATAHPLILNSLCLSNERIEGARVVIHGRVITGQGLVSSADFGLVIVRKLFGHGRARSVAERLVFEYPRS
;
A
#
# COMPACT_ATOMS: atom_id res chain seq x y z
N MET A 1 -10.75 30.64 -6.31
CA MET A 1 -9.70 29.78 -6.90
C MET A 1 -8.41 30.04 -6.14
N ILE A 2 -8.17 29.31 -5.06
CA ILE A 2 -6.95 29.46 -4.23
C ILE A 2 -5.92 28.50 -4.82
N LEU A 3 -4.92 29.05 -5.51
CA LEU A 3 -3.77 28.31 -6.01
C LEU A 3 -2.76 28.14 -4.86
N GLY A 4 -2.85 27.04 -4.14
CA GLY A 4 -1.82 26.61 -3.20
C GLY A 4 -0.62 26.03 -3.96
N ARG A 5 0.54 26.69 -3.91
CA ARG A 5 1.79 26.19 -4.49
C ARG A 5 2.39 25.15 -3.54
N ILE A 6 2.40 23.88 -3.93
CA ILE A 6 3.14 22.82 -3.23
C ILE A 6 4.59 22.88 -3.74
N GLU A 7 5.49 23.48 -2.97
CA GLU A 7 6.94 23.38 -3.23
C GLU A 7 7.48 22.10 -2.58
N TRP A 8 7.77 21.08 -3.39
CA TRP A 8 8.55 19.92 -2.98
C TRP A 8 10.01 20.37 -2.84
N ALA A 9 10.47 20.65 -1.61
CA ALA A 9 11.89 20.82 -1.37
C ALA A 9 12.60 19.48 -1.62
N ASN A 10 13.64 19.48 -2.45
CA ASN A 10 14.47 18.33 -2.79
C ASN A 10 15.02 17.64 -1.53
N LEU A 11 14.36 16.57 -1.08
CA LEU A 11 14.69 15.78 0.11
C LEU A 11 15.49 14.51 -0.24
N TRP A 12 16.55 14.67 -1.04
CA TRP A 12 17.53 13.59 -1.30
C TRP A 12 18.96 14.08 -1.03
N ALA A 13 19.20 14.63 0.16
CA ALA A 13 20.54 14.86 0.67
C ALA A 13 20.59 14.64 2.20
N GLY A 14 20.85 13.40 2.62
CA GLY A 14 21.71 13.12 3.78
C GLY A 14 21.22 13.36 5.22
N VAL A 15 19.99 13.80 5.52
CA VAL A 15 19.57 14.02 6.92
C VAL A 15 18.09 13.69 7.19
N GLY A 16 17.82 12.51 7.77
CA GLY A 16 16.60 12.13 8.56
C GLY A 16 15.17 12.29 7.97
N PRO A 17 14.24 11.33 8.16
CA PRO A 17 12.89 11.39 7.62
C PRO A 17 11.97 12.22 8.52
N HIS A 18 11.96 13.53 8.32
CA HIS A 18 10.96 14.41 8.94
C HIS A 18 9.93 14.84 7.88
N TRP A 19 8.68 14.38 8.02
CA TRP A 19 7.56 14.74 7.13
C TRP A 19 6.81 15.91 7.74
N ILE A 20 7.07 17.12 7.26
CA ILE A 20 6.57 18.37 7.86
C ILE A 20 5.98 19.26 6.78
N TRP A 21 4.80 19.81 7.04
CA TRP A 21 4.13 20.79 6.19
C TRP A 21 3.83 22.07 6.98
N HIS A 22 3.82 23.22 6.30
CA HIS A 22 3.51 24.54 6.84
C HIS A 22 2.60 25.32 5.88
N ARG A 23 1.53 25.94 6.38
CA ARG A 23 0.66 26.83 5.59
C ARG A 23 1.36 28.18 5.37
N LYS A 24 1.53 28.62 4.13
CA LYS A 24 2.33 29.82 3.80
C LYS A 24 1.42 31.03 3.58
N ASP A 25 1.21 31.84 4.61
CA ASP A 25 0.58 33.16 4.48
C ASP A 25 1.59 34.33 4.58
N GLU A 26 2.91 34.09 4.55
CA GLU A 26 3.94 35.15 4.44
C GLU A 26 5.03 34.88 3.37
N PRO A 27 5.56 35.92 2.69
CA PRO A 27 6.34 35.78 1.47
C PRO A 27 7.86 35.70 1.68
N HIS A 28 8.37 35.13 2.77
CA HIS A 28 9.80 34.87 2.92
C HIS A 28 10.04 33.51 3.60
N LEU A 29 11.09 32.83 3.13
CA LEU A 29 11.71 31.60 3.66
C LEU A 29 11.33 30.30 2.93
N GLN A 30 12.33 29.79 2.23
CA GLN A 30 12.54 28.38 1.93
C GLN A 30 13.33 27.77 3.11
N GLU A 31 13.17 26.46 3.36
CA GLU A 31 14.05 25.55 4.14
C GLU A 31 13.61 25.06 5.55
N GLN A 32 14.03 23.82 5.82
CA GLN A 32 13.95 22.85 6.97
C GLN A 32 13.26 23.24 8.30
N ALA A 33 12.72 22.27 9.07
CA ALA A 33 11.78 22.58 10.17
C ALA A 33 12.27 22.49 11.63
N ALA A 34 13.17 21.56 12.00
CA ALA A 34 13.62 21.42 13.40
C ALA A 34 14.68 22.47 13.84
N PRO A 35 15.72 22.78 13.03
CA PRO A 35 16.72 23.80 13.40
C PRO A 35 16.15 25.22 13.49
N TRP A 36 15.01 25.48 12.85
CA TRP A 36 14.46 26.81 12.63
C TRP A 36 13.36 27.20 13.63
N GLY A 37 13.07 26.32 14.59
CA GLY A 37 12.13 26.58 15.66
C GLY A 37 10.65 26.50 15.27
N LEU A 38 10.32 26.02 14.06
CA LEU A 38 8.93 25.79 13.63
C LEU A 38 8.19 24.81 14.56
N LEU A 39 8.93 23.94 15.24
CA LEU A 39 8.42 22.95 16.18
C LEU A 39 8.52 23.39 17.66
N LYS A 40 9.00 24.62 17.95
CA LYS A 40 9.11 25.11 19.33
C LYS A 40 7.74 25.23 19.98
N ARG A 41 7.57 24.60 21.15
CA ARG A 41 6.32 24.67 21.95
C ARG A 41 5.10 24.08 21.25
N LYS A 42 5.29 23.19 20.28
CA LYS A 42 4.24 22.53 19.51
C LYS A 42 4.32 21.02 19.72
N GLN A 43 3.19 20.37 20.01
CA GLN A 43 3.14 18.91 20.07
C GLN A 43 3.39 18.32 18.70
N THR A 44 4.38 17.44 18.57
CA THR A 44 4.82 16.88 17.29
C THR A 44 5.00 15.38 17.40
N THR A 45 4.79 14.68 16.29
CA THR A 45 5.14 13.27 16.16
C THR A 45 6.21 13.08 15.09
N CYS A 46 6.97 12.01 15.19
CA CYS A 46 7.95 11.61 14.20
C CYS A 46 8.16 10.11 14.24
N HIS A 47 8.98 9.62 13.31
CA HIS A 47 9.41 8.23 13.33
C HIS A 47 10.08 7.86 14.66
N PRO A 48 9.71 6.72 15.31
CA PRO A 48 10.21 6.34 16.63
C PRO A 48 11.74 6.35 16.75
N ALA A 49 12.44 5.96 15.69
CA ALA A 49 13.91 6.00 15.62
C ALA A 49 14.53 7.42 15.76
N PHE A 50 13.72 8.47 15.69
CA PHE A 50 14.14 9.87 15.82
C PHE A 50 13.53 10.55 17.04
N HIS A 51 12.76 9.82 17.87
CA HIS A 51 12.03 10.39 19.00
C HIS A 51 12.98 11.05 20.02
N ASP A 52 14.14 10.44 20.29
CA ASP A 52 15.15 10.96 21.23
C ASP A 52 15.86 12.23 20.71
N LYS A 53 15.69 12.57 19.43
CA LYS A 53 16.22 13.80 18.84
C LYS A 53 15.27 14.99 18.98
N LEU A 54 14.03 14.75 19.37
CA LEU A 54 13.07 15.81 19.68
C LEU A 54 13.15 16.16 21.17
N SER A 55 12.80 17.39 21.52
CA SER A 55 12.60 17.74 22.93
C SER A 55 11.49 16.85 23.50
N THR A 56 11.81 16.01 24.47
CA THR A 56 10.90 15.01 25.07
C THR A 56 9.60 15.61 25.60
N PHE A 57 9.58 16.90 25.92
CA PHE A 57 8.39 17.59 26.41
C PHE A 57 7.29 17.71 25.33
N TRP A 58 7.65 17.76 24.04
CA TRP A 58 6.72 18.01 22.94
C TRP A 58 6.55 16.86 21.95
N ALA A 59 7.35 15.80 22.07
CA ALA A 59 7.19 14.61 21.27
C ALA A 59 6.03 13.76 21.81
N VAL A 60 5.09 13.39 20.94
CA VAL A 60 3.93 12.55 21.28
C VAL A 60 3.86 11.32 20.39
N LYS A 61 3.42 10.19 20.94
CA LYS A 61 3.39 8.88 20.27
C LYS A 61 2.18 8.66 19.36
N SER A 62 1.47 9.71 18.96
CA SER A 62 0.34 9.57 18.03
C SER A 62 0.81 9.42 16.58
N LYS A 63 -0.07 8.93 15.70
CA LYS A 63 0.23 8.75 14.28
C LYS A 63 0.37 10.08 13.53
N ILE A 64 -0.51 11.04 13.81
CA ILE A 64 -0.53 12.38 13.21
C ILE A 64 -0.66 13.42 14.33
N GLN A 65 -0.08 14.60 14.12
CA GLN A 65 -0.24 15.78 14.98
C GLN A 65 -0.40 17.04 14.12
N VAL A 66 -1.34 17.90 14.50
CA VAL A 66 -1.64 19.16 13.80
C VAL A 66 -1.55 20.36 14.77
N PRO A 67 -0.36 20.68 15.32
CA PRO A 67 -0.20 21.85 16.17
C PRO A 67 -0.25 23.17 15.36
N GLY A 68 -1.42 23.79 15.31
CA GLY A 68 -1.63 25.03 14.57
C GLY A 68 -1.37 24.82 13.08
N GLU A 69 -0.43 25.56 12.50
CA GLU A 69 -0.14 25.53 11.06
C GLU A 69 0.81 24.42 10.61
N VAL A 70 1.26 23.57 11.53
CA VAL A 70 2.21 22.50 11.25
C VAL A 70 1.52 21.16 11.36
N THR A 71 1.66 20.31 10.34
CA THR A 71 1.25 18.90 10.40
C THR A 71 2.48 18.01 10.42
N THR A 72 2.52 17.06 11.35
CA THR A 72 3.61 16.07 11.48
C THR A 72 3.05 14.65 11.49
N SER A 73 3.86 13.71 10.99
CA SER A 73 3.49 12.31 10.77
C SER A 73 4.51 11.34 11.38
N GLY A 74 3.99 10.27 11.97
CA GLY A 74 4.77 9.29 12.71
C GLY A 74 5.63 8.40 11.82
N GLY A 75 5.34 8.27 10.53
CA GLY A 75 6.15 7.43 9.64
C GLY A 75 5.45 7.05 8.33
N PRO A 76 6.09 6.21 7.50
CA PRO A 76 5.56 5.86 6.18
C PRO A 76 4.22 5.11 6.24
N GLY A 77 3.97 4.33 7.28
CA GLY A 77 2.71 3.64 7.56
C GLY A 77 1.55 4.57 7.88
N THR A 78 1.82 5.85 8.15
CA THR A 78 0.80 6.88 8.42
C THR A 78 0.56 7.81 7.23
N SER A 79 1.13 7.52 6.06
CA SER A 79 1.09 8.41 4.88
C SER A 79 -0.33 8.76 4.42
N PHE A 80 -1.26 7.80 4.40
CA PHE A 80 -2.65 8.09 4.01
C PHE A 80 -3.38 8.94 5.04
N GLN A 81 -3.13 8.73 6.34
CA GLN A 81 -3.71 9.56 7.40
C GLN A 81 -3.15 10.99 7.37
N PHE A 82 -1.86 11.13 7.04
CA PHE A 82 -1.22 12.41 6.81
C PHE A 82 -1.85 13.14 5.62
N ALA A 83 -2.11 12.44 4.51
CA ALA A 83 -2.79 13.00 3.35
C ALA A 83 -4.23 13.45 3.68
N LEU A 84 -5.02 12.60 4.34
CA LEU A 84 -6.39 12.93 4.77
C LEU A 84 -6.42 14.13 5.72
N SER A 85 -5.45 14.24 6.63
CA SER A 85 -5.32 15.42 7.49
C SER A 85 -5.20 16.73 6.70
N PHE A 86 -4.59 16.73 5.51
CA PHE A 86 -4.59 17.91 4.63
C PHE A 86 -5.92 18.10 3.91
N VAL A 87 -6.60 17.02 3.52
CA VAL A 87 -7.92 17.12 2.91
C VAL A 87 -8.88 17.82 3.89
N ASP A 88 -8.87 17.42 5.15
CA ASP A 88 -9.64 18.07 6.21
C ASP A 88 -9.24 19.54 6.40
N GLN A 89 -7.93 19.83 6.55
CA GLN A 89 -7.45 21.22 6.75
C GLN A 89 -7.75 22.17 5.59
N LEU A 90 -7.80 21.67 4.34
CA LEU A 90 -7.94 22.49 3.14
C LEU A 90 -9.38 22.54 2.61
N PHE A 91 -10.13 21.45 2.74
CA PHE A 91 -11.45 21.27 2.12
C PHE A 91 -12.56 20.94 3.13
N GLY A 92 -12.19 20.70 4.40
CA GLY A 92 -13.11 20.42 5.50
C GLY A 92 -13.50 18.95 5.64
N GLU A 93 -14.03 18.63 6.82
CA GLU A 93 -14.40 17.27 7.27
C GLU A 93 -15.29 16.52 6.29
N SER A 94 -16.19 17.22 5.59
CA SER A 94 -17.10 16.56 4.63
C SER A 94 -16.35 15.92 3.47
N ILE A 95 -15.34 16.61 2.92
CA ILE A 95 -14.53 16.10 1.80
C ILE A 95 -13.54 15.07 2.31
N ASP A 96 -12.95 15.28 3.49
CA ASP A 96 -12.10 14.28 4.15
C ASP A 96 -12.84 12.94 4.32
N ARG A 97 -14.06 12.98 4.86
CA ARG A 97 -14.91 11.79 5.03
C ARG A 97 -15.24 11.11 3.71
N GLU A 98 -15.56 11.88 2.66
CA GLU A 98 -15.82 11.34 1.32
C GLU A 98 -14.58 10.61 0.77
N ILE A 99 -13.41 11.26 0.79
CA ILE A 99 -12.16 10.66 0.31
C ILE A 99 -11.75 9.46 1.18
N GLY A 100 -11.91 9.55 2.50
CA GLY A 100 -11.65 8.46 3.44
C GLY A 100 -12.52 7.23 3.15
N GLN A 101 -13.80 7.41 2.83
CA GLN A 101 -14.69 6.33 2.40
C GLN A 101 -14.24 5.72 1.08
N LEU A 102 -13.86 6.53 0.09
CA LEU A 102 -13.33 6.04 -1.20
C LEU A 102 -12.03 5.26 -1.03
N LEU A 103 -11.19 5.65 -0.07
CA LEU A 103 -9.95 4.96 0.27
C LEU A 103 -10.15 3.76 1.22
N LEU A 104 -11.38 3.51 1.69
CA LEU A 104 -11.73 2.46 2.65
C LEU A 104 -10.98 2.62 3.99
N MET A 105 -10.75 3.87 4.38
CA MET A 105 -10.16 4.28 5.64
C MET A 105 -11.28 4.54 6.66
N GLU A 106 -11.98 3.50 7.09
CA GLU A 106 -12.96 3.67 8.17
C GLU A 106 -12.28 3.98 9.51
N ALA A 107 -12.96 4.80 10.31
CA ALA A 107 -12.49 5.30 11.59
C ALA A 107 -12.25 4.16 12.61
N ALA A 108 -10.98 3.99 12.98
CA ALA A 108 -10.39 3.53 14.24
C ALA A 108 -10.91 2.28 15.00
N ASP A 109 -12.12 1.76 14.81
CA ASP A 109 -12.73 0.77 15.74
C ASP A 109 -12.97 -0.62 15.15
N LYS A 110 -12.66 -0.86 13.87
CA LYS A 110 -12.61 -2.21 13.32
C LYS A 110 -11.18 -2.50 12.89
N ASN A 111 -10.48 -3.28 13.72
CA ASN A 111 -9.19 -3.87 13.38
C ASN A 111 -9.22 -4.35 11.92
N PRO A 112 -8.20 -4.06 11.09
CA PRO A 112 -8.16 -4.54 9.72
C PRO A 112 -8.25 -6.06 9.74
N LYS A 113 -9.39 -6.60 9.28
CA LYS A 113 -9.61 -8.04 9.28
C LYS A 113 -8.79 -8.64 8.13
N THR A 114 -7.74 -9.36 8.52
CA THR A 114 -7.16 -10.38 7.64
C THR A 114 -7.93 -11.65 7.89
N GLU A 115 -8.56 -12.20 6.85
CA GLU A 115 -9.26 -13.48 6.95
C GLU A 115 -8.49 -14.56 6.18
N GLU A 116 -8.42 -15.75 6.77
CA GLU A 116 -7.68 -16.87 6.19
C GLU A 116 -8.56 -18.11 6.17
N PHE A 117 -8.72 -18.65 4.97
CA PHE A 117 -9.53 -19.83 4.66
C PHE A 117 -8.63 -20.91 4.06
N ASN A 118 -8.99 -22.17 4.28
CA ASN A 118 -8.20 -23.32 3.84
C ASN A 118 -6.73 -23.13 4.21
N LYS A 119 -6.49 -22.90 5.50
CA LYS A 119 -5.16 -22.58 6.03
C LYS A 119 -4.17 -23.67 5.66
N ILE A 120 -3.13 -23.27 4.93
CA ILE A 120 -1.97 -24.08 4.60
C ILE A 120 -0.70 -23.34 4.97
N GLU A 121 0.39 -24.05 5.20
CA GLU A 121 1.71 -23.41 5.35
C GLU A 121 2.30 -23.07 3.98
N TRP A 122 2.93 -21.89 3.89
CA TRP A 122 3.72 -21.51 2.72
C TRP A 122 5.17 -21.82 3.04
N SER A 123 5.71 -22.84 2.38
CA SER A 123 7.08 -23.32 2.57
C SER A 123 7.89 -23.03 1.32
N ILE A 124 8.93 -22.22 1.46
CA ILE A 124 9.94 -21.96 0.43
C ILE A 124 11.30 -22.21 1.11
N ASP A 125 12.10 -23.09 0.53
CA ASP A 125 13.39 -23.56 1.07
C ASP A 125 14.58 -22.69 0.62
N HIS A 126 14.30 -21.66 -0.17
CA HIS A 126 15.26 -20.70 -0.69
C HIS A 126 14.75 -19.26 -0.50
N THR A 127 15.53 -18.27 -0.93
CA THR A 127 15.12 -16.87 -0.88
C THR A 127 13.91 -16.66 -1.80
N PRO A 128 12.73 -16.27 -1.26
CA PRO A 128 11.53 -16.16 -2.08
C PRO A 128 11.67 -15.15 -3.22
N CYS A 129 11.29 -15.56 -4.42
CA CYS A 129 11.27 -14.73 -5.61
C CYS A 129 9.83 -14.36 -5.97
N ALA A 130 9.53 -13.06 -5.99
CA ALA A 130 8.22 -12.54 -6.39
C ALA A 130 8.30 -11.88 -7.76
N LEU A 131 7.45 -12.31 -8.70
CA LEU A 131 7.23 -11.65 -9.98
C LEU A 131 6.07 -10.67 -9.86
N ILE A 132 6.32 -9.39 -10.15
CA ILE A 132 5.31 -8.34 -10.20
C ILE A 132 5.24 -7.83 -11.64
N PRO A 133 4.37 -8.39 -12.50
CA PRO A 133 4.25 -7.93 -13.87
C PRO A 133 3.66 -6.52 -13.88
N ILE A 134 4.48 -5.56 -14.30
CA ILE A 134 4.07 -4.19 -14.59
C ILE A 134 4.06 -4.09 -16.11
N THR A 135 2.88 -4.01 -16.71
CA THR A 135 2.71 -3.88 -18.16
C THR A 135 1.69 -2.79 -18.43
N ASN A 136 1.72 -2.21 -19.63
CA ASN A 136 0.67 -1.35 -20.17
C ASN A 136 -0.05 -2.02 -21.37
N GLY A 137 0.06 -3.35 -21.49
CA GLY A 137 -0.37 -4.12 -22.65
C GLY A 137 0.72 -4.33 -23.70
N CYS A 138 1.90 -3.74 -23.54
CA CYS A 138 3.07 -4.01 -24.39
C CYS A 138 4.05 -4.99 -23.72
N GLU A 139 4.62 -5.88 -24.52
CA GLU A 139 5.60 -6.91 -24.08
C GLU A 139 7.06 -6.44 -24.19
N GLU A 140 7.31 -5.27 -24.82
CA GLU A 140 8.64 -4.79 -25.22
C GLU A 140 9.12 -3.55 -24.43
N ILE A 141 8.35 -3.11 -23.43
CA ILE A 141 8.62 -1.85 -22.73
C ILE A 141 9.15 -2.12 -21.32
N GLU A 142 10.35 -1.64 -21.03
CA GLU A 142 10.95 -1.68 -19.70
C GLU A 142 10.46 -0.53 -18.80
N VAL A 143 10.01 0.58 -19.39
CA VAL A 143 9.54 1.76 -18.64
C VAL A 143 8.03 1.90 -18.73
N VAL A 144 7.33 1.58 -17.66
CA VAL A 144 5.86 1.72 -17.59
C VAL A 144 5.49 2.98 -16.82
N SER A 145 4.64 3.81 -17.43
CA SER A 145 4.00 4.93 -16.74
C SER A 145 2.83 4.43 -15.92
N ALA A 146 2.90 4.58 -14.60
CA ALA A 146 1.78 4.36 -13.70
C ALA A 146 0.66 5.41 -13.92
N SER A 147 -0.51 5.17 -13.34
CA SER A 147 -1.72 5.98 -13.56
C SER A 147 -1.58 7.47 -13.24
N GLN A 148 -0.62 7.85 -12.40
CA GLN A 148 -0.35 9.23 -11.99
C GLN A 148 0.96 9.79 -12.58
N GLY A 149 1.46 9.20 -13.67
CA GLY A 149 2.65 9.68 -14.40
C GLY A 149 3.99 9.27 -13.79
N THR A 150 4.01 8.56 -12.66
CA THR A 150 5.24 7.94 -12.12
C THR A 150 5.77 6.91 -13.12
N LYS A 151 7.04 7.04 -13.49
CA LYS A 151 7.71 6.06 -14.35
C LYS A 151 8.34 4.97 -13.50
N VAL A 152 7.99 3.73 -13.77
CA VAL A 152 8.61 2.55 -13.17
C VAL A 152 9.46 1.86 -14.21
N ILE A 153 10.71 1.58 -13.89
CA ILE A 153 11.63 0.82 -14.72
C ILE A 153 11.60 -0.62 -14.21
N ALA A 154 11.19 -1.55 -15.06
CA ALA A 154 11.18 -2.97 -14.76
C ALA A 154 12.60 -3.53 -14.81
N ASP A 155 12.89 -4.49 -13.91
CA ASP A 155 14.21 -5.15 -13.89
C ASP A 155 14.44 -6.03 -15.12
N LYS A 156 13.36 -6.58 -15.70
CA LYS A 156 13.38 -7.46 -16.86
C LYS A 156 12.09 -7.33 -17.68
N LEU A 157 12.20 -7.57 -18.98
CA LEU A 157 11.06 -7.77 -19.87
C LEU A 157 10.33 -9.09 -19.55
N ILE A 158 9.00 -9.09 -19.68
CA ILE A 158 8.19 -10.29 -19.40
C ILE A 158 8.53 -11.46 -20.35
N THR A 159 8.98 -11.18 -21.58
CA THR A 159 9.45 -12.18 -22.54
C THR A 159 10.74 -12.89 -22.11
N ASN A 160 11.55 -12.23 -21.27
CA ASN A 160 12.81 -12.75 -20.76
C ASN A 160 12.67 -13.40 -19.37
N THR A 161 11.46 -13.70 -18.92
CA THR A 161 11.20 -14.34 -17.62
C THR A 161 11.34 -15.87 -17.64
N SER A 162 11.80 -16.45 -18.74
CA SER A 162 11.97 -17.90 -18.91
C SER A 162 12.98 -18.56 -17.97
N ASP A 163 13.89 -17.78 -17.39
CA ASP A 163 15.08 -18.33 -16.74
C ASP A 163 14.84 -18.75 -15.27
N THR A 164 13.73 -18.31 -14.66
CA THR A 164 13.43 -18.61 -13.25
C THR A 164 11.92 -18.69 -13.02
N VAL A 165 11.47 -19.82 -12.46
CA VAL A 165 10.09 -20.00 -12.00
C VAL A 165 9.88 -19.20 -10.72
N PRO A 166 8.97 -18.22 -10.66
CA PRO A 166 8.74 -17.45 -9.43
C PRO A 166 7.96 -18.26 -8.40
N ASP A 167 8.23 -18.03 -7.11
CA ASP A 167 7.46 -18.62 -6.01
C ASP A 167 6.09 -17.97 -5.87
N LEU A 168 6.05 -16.68 -6.18
CA LEU A 168 4.89 -15.80 -6.01
C LEU A 168 4.73 -14.90 -7.23
N ILE A 169 3.53 -14.85 -7.80
CA ILE A 169 3.17 -13.81 -8.78
C ILE A 169 2.20 -12.84 -8.09
N ILE A 170 2.53 -11.55 -8.06
CA ILE A 170 1.66 -10.49 -7.51
C ILE A 170 1.15 -9.63 -8.66
N LEU A 171 -0.16 -9.66 -8.90
CA LEU A 171 -0.82 -8.81 -9.87
C LEU A 171 -1.22 -7.48 -9.19
N PRO A 172 -0.56 -6.36 -9.53
CA PRO A 172 -0.97 -5.06 -9.04
C PRO A 172 -2.26 -4.60 -9.72
N GLY A 173 -2.91 -3.62 -9.10
CA GLY A 173 -4.13 -3.01 -9.60
C GLY A 173 -3.89 -1.83 -10.52
N GLY A 174 -4.99 -1.12 -10.81
CA GLY A 174 -4.97 0.08 -11.66
C GLY A 174 -5.09 -0.20 -13.15
N THR A 175 -5.31 0.86 -13.92
CA THR A 175 -5.62 0.81 -15.36
C THR A 175 -4.45 0.37 -16.24
N ALA A 176 -3.22 0.39 -15.71
CA ALA A 176 -2.04 -0.13 -16.41
C ALA A 176 -2.16 -1.65 -16.64
N CYS A 177 -2.80 -2.37 -15.73
CA CYS A 177 -2.89 -3.82 -15.80
C CYS A 177 -4.07 -4.30 -16.65
N SER A 178 -4.05 -4.02 -17.97
CA SER A 178 -4.72 -4.87 -18.99
C SER A 178 -3.96 -6.20 -19.19
N ALA A 179 -3.33 -6.69 -18.12
CA ALA A 179 -2.50 -7.89 -18.02
C ALA A 179 -3.16 -9.15 -18.62
N ALA A 180 -4.49 -9.18 -18.64
CA ALA A 180 -5.28 -10.25 -19.22
C ALA A 180 -5.26 -10.32 -20.75
N GLU A 181 -4.54 -9.47 -21.46
CA GLU A 181 -4.37 -9.58 -22.92
C GLU A 181 -2.97 -10.05 -23.33
N VAL A 182 -2.00 -9.93 -22.42
CA VAL A 182 -0.61 -10.32 -22.64
C VAL A 182 -0.50 -11.85 -22.67
N ARG A 183 -0.07 -12.40 -23.81
CA ARG A 183 -0.05 -13.86 -24.03
C ARG A 183 0.91 -14.56 -23.07
N VAL A 184 2.08 -13.95 -22.86
CA VAL A 184 3.11 -14.49 -21.96
C VAL A 184 2.60 -14.54 -20.52
N LEU A 185 1.93 -13.48 -20.04
CA LEU A 185 1.40 -13.45 -18.69
C LEU A 185 0.30 -14.51 -18.47
N LYS A 186 -0.60 -14.72 -19.44
CA LYS A 186 -1.57 -15.82 -19.37
C LYS A 186 -0.92 -17.19 -19.21
N LYS A 187 0.19 -17.42 -19.92
CA LYS A 187 0.95 -18.67 -19.81
C LYS A 187 1.53 -18.83 -18.41
N LEU A 188 2.19 -17.80 -17.89
CA LEU A 188 2.74 -17.80 -16.52
C LEU A 188 1.67 -18.03 -15.45
N LEU A 189 0.51 -17.36 -15.58
CA LEU A 189 -0.64 -17.55 -14.69
C LEU A 189 -1.31 -18.93 -14.81
N LYS A 190 -1.09 -19.67 -15.89
CA LYS A 190 -1.54 -21.07 -15.97
C LYS A 190 -0.53 -22.01 -15.33
N GLU A 191 0.76 -21.79 -15.61
CA GLU A 191 1.86 -22.60 -15.07
C GLU A 191 2.01 -22.46 -13.55
N GLN A 192 1.70 -21.29 -13.01
CA GLN A 192 1.75 -21.02 -11.58
C GLN A 192 0.53 -21.66 -10.87
N ASP A 193 -0.60 -21.87 -11.56
CA ASP A 193 -1.81 -22.51 -11.01
C ASP A 193 -1.67 -24.04 -11.08
N SER A 194 -1.23 -24.56 -12.22
CA SER A 194 -0.93 -25.99 -12.38
C SER A 194 0.20 -26.47 -11.48
N GLY A 195 1.20 -25.62 -11.22
CA GLY A 195 2.25 -25.88 -10.24
C GLY A 195 1.83 -25.68 -8.80
N GLY A 196 0.61 -25.18 -8.57
CA GLY A 196 0.09 -24.83 -7.25
C GLY A 196 1.06 -23.91 -6.51
N ARG A 197 1.51 -22.82 -7.11
CA ARG A 197 2.36 -21.84 -6.44
C ARG A 197 1.52 -20.66 -5.93
N ILE A 198 2.16 -19.72 -5.25
CA ILE A 198 1.46 -18.68 -4.52
C ILE A 198 1.08 -17.56 -5.50
N TYR A 199 -0.11 -16.97 -5.29
CA TYR A 199 -0.61 -15.86 -6.09
C TYR A 199 -1.15 -14.73 -5.23
N GLY A 200 -0.79 -13.52 -5.61
CA GLY A 200 -1.27 -12.28 -5.03
C GLY A 200 -2.05 -11.45 -6.03
N VAL A 201 -3.17 -10.88 -5.62
CA VAL A 201 -3.92 -9.90 -6.42
C VAL A 201 -4.31 -8.74 -5.53
N ILE A 202 -4.02 -7.51 -5.92
CA ILE A 202 -4.39 -6.33 -5.13
C ILE A 202 -4.94 -5.24 -6.01
N PHE A 203 -6.12 -4.69 -5.67
CA PHE A 203 -6.73 -3.57 -6.39
C PHE A 203 -6.97 -3.83 -7.90
N THR A 204 -6.98 -5.10 -8.31
CA THR A 204 -7.25 -5.58 -9.68
C THR A 204 -8.69 -6.09 -9.76
N PRO A 205 -9.39 -5.93 -10.90
CA PRO A 205 -10.63 -6.65 -11.16
C PRO A 205 -10.42 -8.16 -11.08
N LEU A 206 -10.86 -8.76 -9.97
CA LEU A 206 -10.75 -10.19 -9.68
C LEU A 206 -11.26 -11.06 -10.84
N LEU A 207 -12.28 -10.60 -11.59
CA LEU A 207 -12.86 -11.35 -12.71
C LEU A 207 -11.85 -11.65 -13.83
N HIS A 208 -10.87 -10.78 -14.08
CA HIS A 208 -9.86 -10.98 -15.13
C HIS A 208 -8.85 -12.09 -14.78
N VAL A 209 -8.61 -12.30 -13.48
CA VAL A 209 -7.70 -13.33 -12.97
C VAL A 209 -8.43 -14.65 -12.72
N LEU A 210 -9.69 -14.56 -12.27
CA LEU A 210 -10.51 -15.71 -11.88
C LEU A 210 -11.16 -16.46 -13.03
N SER A 211 -11.57 -15.77 -14.10
CA SER A 211 -12.40 -16.36 -15.17
C SER A 211 -11.68 -17.43 -15.99
N ASN A 212 -10.34 -17.56 -15.90
CA ASN A 212 -9.59 -18.41 -16.83
C ASN A 212 -8.61 -19.41 -16.18
N SER A 213 -8.27 -19.32 -14.89
CA SER A 213 -7.12 -20.10 -14.39
C SER A 213 -6.94 -20.22 -12.87
N CYS A 214 -7.96 -20.06 -12.00
CA CYS A 214 -7.71 -20.30 -10.57
C CYS A 214 -8.91 -20.89 -9.84
N SER A 215 -8.65 -21.92 -9.02
CA SER A 215 -9.58 -22.65 -8.15
C SER A 215 -10.13 -21.82 -6.98
N ILE A 216 -10.56 -20.58 -7.19
CA ILE A 216 -11.40 -19.88 -6.21
C ILE A 216 -12.84 -20.35 -6.43
N GLN A 217 -13.08 -21.64 -6.19
CA GLN A 217 -14.39 -22.27 -6.40
C GLN A 217 -15.46 -21.79 -5.40
N ASP A 218 -15.10 -20.95 -4.42
CA ASP A 218 -16.01 -20.49 -3.35
C ASP A 218 -16.06 -18.96 -3.17
N ASN A 219 -15.65 -18.14 -4.15
CA ASN A 219 -15.69 -16.66 -4.09
C ASN A 219 -14.97 -15.99 -2.89
N ARG A 220 -14.13 -16.71 -2.13
CA ARG A 220 -13.41 -16.21 -0.96
C ARG A 220 -12.24 -15.30 -1.34
N ALA A 221 -12.55 -14.07 -1.70
CA ALA A 221 -11.61 -13.02 -2.08
C ALA A 221 -12.11 -11.63 -1.66
N THR A 222 -11.20 -10.65 -1.61
CA THR A 222 -11.53 -9.23 -1.40
C THR A 222 -11.01 -8.36 -2.55
N ALA A 223 -11.74 -7.29 -2.86
CA ALA A 223 -11.38 -6.28 -3.85
C ALA A 223 -12.10 -4.96 -3.57
N HIS A 224 -11.74 -3.93 -4.32
CA HIS A 224 -12.28 -2.60 -4.12
C HIS A 224 -13.78 -2.56 -4.47
N PRO A 225 -14.67 -2.00 -3.63
CA PRO A 225 -16.11 -1.96 -3.89
C PRO A 225 -16.51 -1.40 -5.25
N LEU A 226 -15.82 -0.36 -5.74
CA LEU A 226 -16.09 0.22 -7.07
C LEU A 226 -15.80 -0.76 -8.22
N ILE A 227 -14.84 -1.66 -8.05
CA ILE A 227 -14.51 -2.69 -9.04
C ILE A 227 -15.56 -3.83 -8.95
N LEU A 228 -16.04 -4.12 -7.75
CA LEU A 228 -17.00 -5.19 -7.50
C LEU A 228 -18.41 -4.90 -8.03
N ASN A 229 -18.85 -3.65 -8.05
CA ASN A 229 -20.14 -3.25 -8.61
C ASN A 229 -20.23 -3.48 -10.12
N SER A 230 -19.09 -3.53 -10.81
CA SER A 230 -19.02 -3.81 -12.25
C SER A 230 -19.14 -5.30 -12.61
N LEU A 231 -19.07 -6.22 -11.63
CA LEU A 231 -18.71 -7.62 -11.90
C LEU A 231 -19.77 -8.68 -11.52
N CYS A 232 -20.96 -8.32 -11.03
CA CYS A 232 -22.06 -9.27 -10.73
C CYS A 232 -21.63 -10.59 -10.02
N LEU A 233 -20.57 -10.56 -9.21
CA LEU A 233 -20.10 -11.72 -8.45
C LEU A 233 -21.01 -11.92 -7.24
N SER A 234 -21.58 -13.11 -7.15
CA SER A 234 -22.59 -13.55 -6.18
C SER A 234 -22.13 -13.47 -4.72
N ASN A 235 -23.07 -13.06 -3.89
CA ASN A 235 -23.27 -13.03 -2.42
C ASN A 235 -22.35 -13.73 -1.38
N GLU A 236 -21.18 -14.27 -1.68
CA GLU A 236 -20.26 -14.82 -0.65
C GLU A 236 -18.95 -14.05 -0.59
N ARG A 237 -19.06 -12.74 -0.37
CA ARG A 237 -17.92 -11.85 -0.12
C ARG A 237 -17.59 -11.84 1.36
N ILE A 238 -16.30 -11.74 1.66
CA ILE A 238 -15.85 -11.43 3.00
C ILE A 238 -15.91 -9.92 3.20
N GLU A 239 -17.03 -9.46 3.74
CA GLU A 239 -17.28 -8.03 3.95
C GLU A 239 -16.32 -7.44 4.99
N GLY A 240 -15.66 -6.33 4.63
CA GLY A 240 -14.77 -5.59 5.52
C GLY A 240 -13.36 -6.16 5.70
N ALA A 241 -13.02 -7.28 5.06
CA ALA A 241 -11.64 -7.79 5.09
C ALA A 241 -10.74 -7.02 4.12
N ARG A 242 -9.67 -6.42 4.65
CA ARG A 242 -8.64 -5.72 3.85
C ARG A 242 -7.79 -6.69 3.05
N VAL A 243 -7.55 -7.86 3.62
CA VAL A 243 -6.76 -8.94 3.02
C VAL A 243 -7.47 -10.26 3.26
N VAL A 244 -7.62 -11.06 2.22
CA VAL A 244 -8.18 -12.42 2.30
C VAL A 244 -7.16 -13.40 1.75
N ILE A 245 -6.88 -14.45 2.52
CA ILE A 245 -6.05 -15.59 2.10
C ILE A 245 -6.96 -16.80 1.92
N HIS A 246 -6.84 -17.47 0.79
CA HIS A 246 -7.50 -18.74 0.52
C HIS A 246 -6.48 -19.75 -0.01
N GLY A 247 -5.96 -20.60 0.88
CA GLY A 247 -4.89 -21.53 0.54
C GLY A 247 -3.62 -20.80 0.05
N ARG A 248 -3.34 -20.88 -1.26
CA ARG A 248 -2.18 -20.28 -1.94
C ARG A 248 -2.47 -18.92 -2.57
N VAL A 249 -3.73 -18.47 -2.51
CA VAL A 249 -4.15 -17.19 -3.09
C VAL A 249 -4.30 -16.15 -1.98
N ILE A 250 -3.75 -14.96 -2.19
CA ILE A 250 -3.94 -13.78 -1.34
C ILE A 250 -4.54 -12.64 -2.17
N THR A 251 -5.57 -11.99 -1.65
CA THR A 251 -6.25 -10.87 -2.29
C THR A 251 -6.28 -9.64 -1.38
N GLY A 252 -6.10 -8.45 -1.95
CA GLY A 252 -6.08 -7.17 -1.25
C GLY A 252 -7.17 -6.22 -1.74
N GLN A 253 -7.88 -5.59 -0.82
CA GLN A 253 -9.07 -4.79 -1.08
C GLN A 253 -8.76 -3.51 -1.88
N GLY A 254 -7.61 -2.89 -1.64
CA GLY A 254 -7.19 -1.76 -2.45
C GLY A 254 -5.93 -1.05 -1.99
N LEU A 255 -5.78 0.20 -2.45
CA LEU A 255 -4.56 0.99 -2.30
C LEU A 255 -4.10 1.08 -0.83
N VAL A 256 -5.03 1.38 0.09
CA VAL A 256 -4.72 1.51 1.53
C VAL A 256 -4.30 0.18 2.16
N SER A 257 -4.85 -0.94 1.69
CA SER A 257 -4.50 -2.29 2.18
C SER A 257 -3.17 -2.83 1.64
N SER A 258 -2.41 -2.05 0.86
CA SER A 258 -1.13 -2.50 0.28
C SER A 258 -0.10 -2.89 1.34
N ALA A 259 0.00 -2.10 2.41
CA ALA A 259 0.87 -2.42 3.54
C ALA A 259 0.37 -3.66 4.29
N ASP A 260 -0.94 -3.77 4.53
CA ASP A 260 -1.56 -4.97 5.13
C ASP A 260 -1.22 -6.22 4.30
N PHE A 261 -1.41 -6.15 2.98
CA PHE A 261 -1.16 -7.23 2.03
C PHE A 261 0.31 -7.68 2.04
N GLY A 262 1.25 -6.74 1.97
CA GLY A 262 2.68 -7.04 2.06
C GLY A 262 3.07 -7.67 3.40
N LEU A 263 2.54 -7.15 4.52
CA LEU A 263 2.80 -7.69 5.85
C LEU A 263 2.24 -9.10 6.04
N VAL A 264 1.10 -9.41 5.41
CA VAL A 264 0.53 -10.76 5.40
C VAL A 264 1.43 -11.72 4.62
N ILE A 265 1.98 -11.32 3.47
CA ILE A 265 2.97 -12.14 2.73
C ILE A 265 4.21 -12.38 3.60
N VAL A 266 4.77 -11.34 4.22
CA VAL A 266 5.91 -11.47 5.12
C VAL A 266 5.58 -12.41 6.29
N ARG A 267 4.37 -12.32 6.85
CA ARG A 267 3.89 -13.22 7.91
C ARG A 267 3.85 -14.67 7.43
N LYS A 268 3.34 -14.93 6.23
CA LYS A 268 3.20 -16.29 5.68
C LYS A 268 4.55 -16.93 5.35
N LEU A 269 5.51 -16.14 4.89
CA LEU A 269 6.84 -16.64 4.49
C LEU A 269 7.86 -16.67 5.63
N PHE A 270 7.78 -15.72 6.57
CA PHE A 270 8.83 -15.50 7.58
C PHE A 270 8.29 -15.44 9.03
N GLY A 271 7.00 -15.69 9.23
CA GLY A 271 6.37 -15.73 10.54
C GLY A 271 6.01 -14.36 11.12
N HIS A 272 5.26 -14.39 12.22
CA HIS A 272 4.75 -13.20 12.91
C HIS A 272 5.84 -12.25 13.40
N GLY A 273 6.97 -12.79 13.90
CA GLY A 273 8.06 -11.97 14.42
C GLY A 273 8.68 -11.06 13.35
N ARG A 274 8.88 -11.59 12.13
CA ARG A 274 9.40 -10.80 11.01
C ARG A 274 8.40 -9.74 10.56
N ALA A 275 7.14 -10.13 10.38
CA ALA A 275 6.08 -9.21 9.97
C ALA A 275 5.90 -8.06 10.97
N ARG A 276 5.87 -8.35 12.28
CA ARG A 276 5.80 -7.33 13.33
C ARG A 276 6.98 -6.37 13.27
N SER A 277 8.20 -6.88 13.13
CA SER A 277 9.40 -6.04 13.04
C SER A 277 9.38 -5.11 11.81
N VAL A 278 8.85 -5.56 10.67
CA VAL A 278 8.66 -4.73 9.48
C VAL A 278 7.58 -3.67 9.73
N ALA A 279 6.44 -4.05 10.30
CA ALA A 279 5.35 -3.13 10.60
C ALA A 279 5.77 -2.00 11.57
N GLU A 280 6.52 -2.33 12.63
CA GLU A 280 7.06 -1.36 13.58
C GLU A 280 7.98 -0.33 12.90
N ARG A 281 8.83 -0.76 11.97
CA ARG A 281 9.70 0.12 11.18
C ARG A 281 8.92 0.97 10.18
N LEU A 282 7.75 0.52 9.76
CA LEU A 282 6.86 1.32 8.95
C LEU A 282 6.00 2.27 9.80
N VAL A 283 5.95 2.11 11.13
CA VAL A 283 4.97 2.79 12.00
C VAL A 283 3.55 2.44 11.52
N PHE A 284 3.36 1.16 11.23
CA PHE A 284 2.11 0.58 10.77
C PHE A 284 1.55 -0.34 11.86
N GLU A 285 0.23 -0.33 12.03
CA GLU A 285 -0.42 -1.18 13.03
C GLU A 285 -0.33 -2.65 12.64
N TYR A 286 0.05 -3.48 13.61
CA TYR A 286 0.09 -4.92 13.43
C TYR A 286 -0.60 -5.61 14.60
N PRO A 287 -1.49 -6.60 14.36
CA PRO A 287 -2.22 -7.28 15.41
C PRO A 287 -1.30 -7.85 16.50
N ARG A 288 -1.70 -7.66 17.75
CA ARG A 288 -1.14 -8.41 18.88
C ARG A 288 -1.71 -9.83 18.78
N SER A 289 -0.85 -10.74 18.32
CA SER A 289 -1.07 -12.19 18.30
C SER A 289 -1.46 -12.73 19.68
#